data_AF-A0A2S4PJZ8-F1
#
_entry.id   AF-A0A2S4PJZ8-F1
#
_cell.length_a   1.000
_cell.length_b   1.000
_cell.length_c   1.000
_cell.angle_alpha   90.00
_cell.angle_beta   90.00
_cell.angle_gamma   90.00
#
_symmetry.space_group_name_H-M   'P 1'
#
loop_
_entity.id
_entity.type
_entity.pdbx_description
1 polymer ?
#
loop_
_entity_poly.entity_id
_entity_poly.type
_entity_poly.pdbx_seq_one_letter_code
_entity_poly.pdbx_strand_id
1 'polypeptide(L)'
;MAANIVNGKSSLTSRKEIIKIRKSQEEWKGGSRLPHIQPGDIFARWIPGHANIPGNEEADRLAKQGKPPKELQIERKILVLLIAARSGNGDFKSYHERFGHETYESCTCGTDKTPIHFFFCTQTKNKAKREVGKRRPREAIDWLLGTP
;
A
#
# COMPACT_ATOMS: atom_id res chain seq x y z
N MET A 1 -9.08 -29.66 -38.38
CA MET A 1 -7.86 -30.49 -38.23
C MET A 1 -6.75 -29.53 -37.83
N ALA A 2 -6.50 -29.31 -36.54
CA ALA A 2 -5.80 -30.21 -35.62
C ALA A 2 -4.33 -30.43 -36.03
N ALA A 3 -3.47 -30.37 -35.02
CA ALA A 3 -2.03 -30.62 -34.99
C ALA A 3 -1.14 -29.39 -35.25
N ASN A 4 -0.42 -29.04 -34.17
CA ASN A 4 0.67 -28.07 -34.06
C ASN A 4 0.21 -26.62 -33.89
N ILE A 5 -0.12 -26.25 -32.65
CA ILE A 5 0.04 -24.91 -32.08
C ILE A 5 1.16 -25.06 -31.05
N VAL A 6 2.42 -25.18 -31.47
CA VAL A 6 3.31 -24.26 -32.20
C VAL A 6 4.31 -23.67 -31.22
N ASN A 7 5.51 -24.21 -31.36
CA ASN A 7 6.80 -23.58 -31.11
C ASN A 7 6.71 -22.06 -31.03
N GLY A 8 6.86 -21.54 -29.82
CA GLY A 8 7.43 -20.23 -29.57
C GLY A 8 6.68 -19.05 -30.19
N LYS A 9 5.77 -18.47 -29.41
CA LYS A 9 5.58 -17.01 -29.33
C LYS A 9 4.87 -16.68 -28.02
N SER A 10 5.69 -16.51 -26.98
CA SER A 10 5.28 -15.90 -25.71
C SER A 10 4.79 -14.49 -25.99
N SER A 11 3.52 -14.20 -25.73
CA SER A 11 3.02 -12.83 -25.79
C SER A 11 3.66 -12.01 -24.65
N LEU A 12 4.38 -10.96 -25.06
CA LEU A 12 4.82 -9.74 -24.36
C LEU A 12 4.34 -9.65 -22.89
N THR A 13 5.22 -9.61 -21.89
CA THR A 13 5.72 -8.31 -21.37
C THR A 13 7.15 -8.27 -20.81
N SER A 14 7.95 -9.35 -20.74
CA SER A 14 9.38 -9.21 -20.38
C SER A 14 10.20 -10.45 -20.71
N ARG A 15 10.85 -10.44 -21.89
CA ARG A 15 11.75 -11.52 -22.35
C ARG A 15 12.87 -11.82 -21.34
N LYS A 16 13.29 -10.83 -20.55
CA LYS A 16 14.36 -10.94 -19.54
C LYS A 16 13.92 -11.69 -18.28
N GLU A 17 12.67 -11.50 -17.83
CA GLU A 17 12.16 -12.16 -16.63
C GLU A 17 11.96 -13.66 -16.82
N ILE A 18 11.43 -14.07 -17.97
CA ILE A 18 11.25 -15.50 -18.28
C ILE A 18 12.60 -16.22 -18.32
N ILE A 19 13.63 -15.58 -18.88
CA ILE A 19 15.00 -16.14 -18.91
C ILE A 19 15.56 -16.28 -17.49
N LYS A 20 15.35 -15.28 -16.62
CA LYS A 20 15.77 -15.36 -15.21
C LYS A 20 15.10 -16.52 -14.48
N ILE A 21 13.79 -16.69 -14.66
CA ILE A 21 13.04 -17.80 -14.04
C ILE A 21 13.62 -19.14 -14.48
N ARG A 22 13.82 -19.34 -15.79
CA ARG A 22 14.39 -20.59 -16.32
C ARG A 22 15.80 -20.86 -15.79
N LYS A 23 16.66 -19.85 -15.80
CA LYS A 23 18.02 -19.94 -15.25
C LYS A 23 17.99 -20.35 -13.78
N SER A 24 17.13 -19.72 -12.97
CA SER A 24 16.97 -20.08 -11.56
C SER A 24 16.44 -21.50 -11.34
N GLN A 25 15.61 -22.03 -12.25
CA GLN A 25 15.15 -23.43 -12.19
C GLN A 25 16.29 -24.42 -12.47
N GLU A 26 17.17 -24.11 -13.43
CA GLU A 26 18.35 -24.93 -13.74
C GLU A 26 19.32 -24.94 -12.55
N GLU A 27 19.59 -23.76 -11.98
CA GLU A 27 20.48 -23.59 -10.83
C GLU A 27 19.91 -24.19 -9.53
N TRP A 28 18.58 -24.28 -9.38
CA TRP A 28 17.91 -24.83 -8.19
C TRP A 28 18.38 -26.25 -7.83
N LYS A 29 18.70 -27.06 -8.84
CA LYS A 29 19.17 -28.43 -8.62
C LYS A 29 20.52 -28.48 -7.90
N GLY A 30 21.39 -27.48 -8.12
CA GLY A 30 22.72 -27.37 -7.55
C GLY A 30 22.82 -26.60 -6.22
N GLY A 31 21.71 -26.03 -5.72
CA GLY A 31 21.70 -25.28 -4.47
C GLY A 31 21.98 -26.19 -3.26
N SER A 32 22.93 -25.79 -2.41
CA SER A 32 23.16 -26.46 -1.12
C SER A 32 21.93 -26.34 -0.25
N ARG A 33 21.45 -27.47 0.27
CA ARG A 33 20.27 -27.55 1.14
C ARG A 33 20.70 -27.76 2.57
N LEU A 34 19.92 -27.25 3.52
CA LEU A 34 20.12 -27.59 4.92
C LEU A 34 19.88 -29.10 5.11
N PRO A 35 20.58 -29.75 6.07
CA PRO A 35 20.51 -31.21 6.23
C PRO A 35 19.11 -31.80 6.44
N HIS A 36 18.16 -30.99 6.92
CA HIS A 36 16.76 -31.38 7.18
C HIS A 36 15.81 -31.07 6.02
N ILE A 37 16.29 -30.47 4.93
CA ILE A 37 15.48 -30.15 3.75
C ILE A 37 15.68 -31.26 2.72
N GLN A 38 14.63 -32.04 2.50
CA GLN A 38 14.65 -33.09 1.50
C GLN A 38 14.85 -32.50 0.09
N PRO A 39 15.74 -33.08 -0.75
CA PRO A 39 15.84 -32.70 -2.14
C PRO A 39 14.49 -32.95 -2.85
N GLY A 40 14.02 -31.97 -3.61
CA GLY A 40 12.79 -32.05 -4.39
C GLY A 40 12.88 -31.23 -5.66
N ASP A 41 12.14 -31.64 -6.69
CA ASP A 41 12.06 -30.92 -7.95
C ASP A 41 11.15 -29.69 -7.81
N ILE A 42 11.61 -28.55 -8.32
CA ILE A 42 10.78 -27.36 -8.49
C ILE A 42 10.47 -27.16 -9.95
N PHE A 43 9.17 -27.04 -10.24
CA PHE A 43 8.66 -26.66 -11.55
C PHE A 43 8.02 -25.29 -11.46
N ALA A 44 8.28 -24.46 -12.46
CA ALA A 44 7.64 -23.16 -12.64
C ALA A 44 7.10 -23.10 -14.06
N ARG A 45 5.86 -22.66 -14.20
CA ARG A 45 5.16 -22.46 -15.47
C ARG A 45 4.50 -21.09 -15.42
N TRP A 46 4.61 -20.33 -16.50
CA TRP A 46 3.84 -19.11 -16.64
C TRP A 46 2.38 -19.45 -16.92
N ILE A 47 1.47 -18.86 -16.16
CA ILE A 47 0.03 -19.00 -16.32
C ILE A 47 -0.54 -17.63 -16.73
N PRO A 48 -1.34 -17.54 -17.82
CA PRO A 48 -1.95 -16.30 -18.21
C PRO A 48 -2.95 -15.81 -17.15
N GLY A 49 -2.86 -14.52 -16.81
CA GLY A 49 -3.87 -13.86 -15.98
C GLY A 49 -5.21 -13.73 -16.72
N HIS A 50 -6.31 -13.64 -15.97
CA HIS A 50 -7.67 -13.43 -16.50
C HIS A 50 -8.14 -14.46 -17.54
N ALA A 51 -7.64 -15.69 -17.45
CA ALA A 51 -7.96 -16.78 -18.37
C ALA A 51 -8.95 -17.80 -17.80
N ASN A 52 -9.67 -17.47 -16.72
CA ASN A 52 -10.62 -18.37 -16.03
C ASN A 52 -9.99 -19.70 -15.57
N ILE A 53 -8.73 -19.66 -15.12
CA ILE A 53 -8.02 -20.84 -14.59
C ILE A 53 -8.25 -20.86 -13.08
N PRO A 54 -9.02 -21.82 -12.53
CA PRO A 54 -9.49 -21.75 -11.14
C PRO A 54 -8.39 -21.55 -10.10
N GLY A 55 -7.27 -22.29 -10.24
CA GLY A 55 -6.14 -22.16 -9.30
C GLY A 55 -5.43 -20.80 -9.38
N ASN A 56 -5.34 -20.21 -10.58
CA ASN A 56 -4.73 -18.88 -10.75
C ASN A 56 -5.67 -17.77 -10.24
N GLU A 57 -6.98 -17.91 -10.50
CA GLU A 57 -7.98 -16.97 -9.99
C GLU A 57 -8.06 -16.96 -8.47
N GLU A 58 -7.99 -18.15 -7.85
CA GLU A 58 -7.97 -18.28 -6.40
C GLU A 58 -6.70 -17.67 -5.80
N ALA A 59 -5.54 -17.92 -6.40
CA ALA A 59 -4.28 -17.27 -6.01
C ALA A 59 -4.38 -15.73 -6.11
N ASP A 60 -4.92 -15.21 -7.21
CA ASP A 60 -5.15 -13.77 -7.41
C ASP A 60 -6.14 -13.20 -6.39
N ARG A 61 -7.20 -13.94 -6.05
CA ARG A 61 -8.20 -13.55 -5.05
C ARG A 61 -7.56 -13.43 -3.68
N LEU A 62 -6.78 -14.42 -3.25
CA LEU A 62 -6.07 -14.41 -1.98
C LEU A 62 -5.02 -13.31 -1.91
N ALA A 63 -4.26 -13.08 -2.98
CA ALA A 63 -3.30 -11.99 -3.06
C ALA A 63 -3.98 -10.61 -2.93
N LYS A 64 -5.17 -10.44 -3.50
CA LYS A 64 -5.98 -9.22 -3.34
C LYS A 64 -6.52 -9.06 -1.92
N GLN A 65 -6.89 -10.15 -1.25
CA GLN A 65 -7.35 -10.12 0.15
C GLN A 65 -6.22 -9.76 1.12
N GLY A 66 -5.00 -10.21 0.85
CA GLY A 66 -3.81 -9.87 1.65
C GLY A 66 -3.28 -8.45 1.44
N LYS A 67 -3.92 -7.61 0.61
CA LYS A 67 -3.49 -6.23 0.43
C LYS A 67 -3.65 -5.46 1.74
N PRO A 68 -2.65 -4.66 2.13
CA PRO A 68 -2.76 -3.85 3.33
C PRO A 68 -3.96 -2.90 3.19
N PRO A 69 -4.68 -2.60 4.29
CA PRO A 69 -5.74 -1.62 4.30
C PRO A 69 -5.22 -0.27 3.77
N LYS A 70 -6.12 0.54 3.19
CA LYS A 70 -5.73 1.79 2.49
C LYS A 70 -5.00 2.75 3.41
N GLU A 71 -5.32 2.73 4.70
CA GLU A 71 -4.71 3.49 5.78
C GLU A 71 -3.20 3.21 5.91
N LEU A 72 -2.76 1.98 5.67
CA LEU A 72 -1.34 1.59 5.67
C LEU A 72 -0.64 1.89 4.33
N GLN A 73 -1.38 2.36 3.32
CA GLN A 73 -0.79 2.86 2.07
C GLN A 73 -0.54 4.38 2.11
N ILE A 74 -1.04 5.07 3.13
CA ILE A 74 -0.80 6.51 3.34
C ILE A 74 0.65 6.69 3.85
N GLU A 75 1.31 7.78 3.45
CA GLU A 75 2.61 8.14 4.02
C GLU A 75 2.54 8.19 5.56
N ARG A 76 3.50 7.53 6.24
CA ARG A 76 3.53 7.42 7.72
C ARG A 76 3.32 8.76 8.43
N LYS A 77 3.87 9.85 7.91
CA LYS A 77 3.73 11.19 8.50
C LYS A 77 2.28 11.69 8.50
N ILE A 78 1.55 11.40 7.43
CA ILE A 78 0.15 11.79 7.29
C ILE A 78 -0.74 10.89 8.13
N LEU A 79 -0.43 9.58 8.20
CA LEU A 79 -1.14 8.66 9.08
C LEU A 79 -1.09 9.09 10.56
N VAL A 80 0.06 9.56 11.05
CA VAL A 80 0.21 10.09 12.42
C VAL A 80 -0.71 11.28 12.66
N LEU A 81 -0.76 12.24 11.72
CA LEU A 81 -1.64 13.41 11.83
C LEU A 81 -3.13 13.01 11.84
N LEU A 82 -3.52 12.03 11.03
CA LEU A 82 -4.89 11.53 10.99
C LEU A 82 -5.29 10.83 12.28
N ILE A 83 -4.42 9.99 12.86
CA ILE A 83 -4.68 9.34 14.15
C ILE A 83 -4.82 10.38 15.26
N ALA A 84 -3.96 11.39 15.28
CA ALA A 84 -4.05 12.49 16.23
C ALA A 84 -5.39 13.24 16.07
N ALA A 85 -5.77 13.59 14.84
CA ALA A 85 -7.01 14.30 14.56
C ALA A 85 -8.26 13.51 14.95
N ARG A 86 -8.30 12.18 14.71
CA ARG A 86 -9.41 11.30 15.09
C ARG A 86 -9.54 11.11 16.60
N SER A 87 -8.42 11.01 17.30
CA SER A 87 -8.41 10.80 18.75
C SER A 87 -8.55 12.09 19.55
N GLY A 88 -8.32 13.25 18.92
CA GLY A 88 -8.17 14.52 19.61
C GLY A 88 -6.88 14.65 20.41
N ASN A 89 -5.98 13.64 20.33
CA ASN A 89 -4.73 13.57 21.10
C ASN A 89 -3.54 14.02 20.25
N GLY A 90 -3.62 15.24 19.74
CA GLY A 90 -2.57 15.88 18.99
C GLY A 90 -2.09 17.14 19.66
N ASP A 91 -1.14 17.80 19.01
CA ASP A 91 -0.70 19.15 19.37
C ASP A 91 -1.76 20.20 18.96
N PHE A 92 -2.94 20.08 19.56
CA PHE A 92 -4.10 20.93 19.31
C PHE A 92 -4.35 21.81 20.52
N LYS A 93 -4.80 23.05 20.29
CA LYS A 93 -5.13 23.97 21.38
C LYS A 93 -6.10 23.36 22.38
N SER A 94 -7.17 22.73 21.88
CA SER A 94 -8.18 22.08 22.72
C SER A 94 -7.64 20.92 23.56
N TYR A 95 -6.60 20.22 23.10
CA TYR A 95 -5.95 19.17 23.87
C TYR A 95 -5.16 19.77 25.03
N HIS A 96 -4.31 20.76 24.75
CA HIS A 96 -3.52 21.43 25.78
C HIS A 96 -4.41 22.14 26.81
N GLU A 97 -5.50 22.79 26.39
CA GLU A 97 -6.48 23.39 27.30
C GLU A 97 -7.17 22.35 28.18
N ARG A 98 -7.59 21.21 27.61
CA ARG A 98 -8.26 20.13 28.35
C ARG A 98 -7.38 19.53 29.43
N PHE A 99 -6.09 19.39 29.18
CA PHE A 99 -5.14 18.74 30.08
C PHE A 99 -4.24 19.74 30.85
N GLY A 100 -4.45 21.05 30.69
CA GLY A 100 -3.70 22.09 31.41
C GLY A 100 -2.22 22.17 31.04
N HIS A 101 -1.86 21.89 29.79
CA HIS A 101 -0.48 21.99 29.32
C HIS A 101 -0.12 23.43 28.93
N GLU A 102 0.96 23.96 29.52
CA GLU A 102 1.43 25.34 29.28
C GLU A 102 2.29 25.49 28.02
N THR A 103 2.78 24.39 27.45
CA THR A 103 3.73 24.38 26.33
C THR A 103 3.06 24.52 24.96
N TYR A 104 1.82 24.99 24.89
CA TYR A 104 1.13 25.13 23.62
C TYR A 104 1.66 26.35 22.84
N GLU A 105 2.22 26.08 21.67
CA GLU A 105 2.59 27.10 20.70
C GLU A 105 1.61 27.07 19.53
N SER A 106 1.19 28.24 19.06
CA SER A 106 0.36 28.35 17.86
C SER A 106 1.15 27.95 16.61
N CYS A 107 0.46 27.65 15.51
CA CYS A 107 1.15 27.38 14.26
C CYS A 107 1.84 28.65 13.75
N THR A 108 2.97 28.51 13.07
CA THR A 108 3.67 29.62 12.40
C THR A 108 2.84 30.34 11.32
N CYS A 109 1.70 29.76 10.89
CA CYS A 109 0.73 30.47 10.06
C CYS A 109 -0.13 31.49 10.85
N GLY A 110 0.07 31.62 12.16
CA GLY A 110 -0.63 32.56 13.04
C GLY A 110 -1.97 32.07 13.58
N THR A 111 -2.36 30.83 13.31
CA THR A 111 -3.64 30.27 13.78
C THR A 111 -3.43 29.08 14.72
N ASP A 112 -4.44 28.85 15.55
CA ASP A 112 -4.42 27.72 16.46
C ASP A 112 -4.55 26.37 15.73
N LYS A 113 -3.83 25.38 16.25
CA LYS A 113 -3.86 24.02 15.72
C LYS A 113 -5.17 23.35 16.15
N THR A 114 -6.08 23.19 15.20
CA THR A 114 -7.28 22.35 15.31
C THR A 114 -7.02 20.95 14.72
N PRO A 115 -7.86 19.93 15.01
CA PRO A 115 -7.74 18.61 14.40
C PRO A 115 -7.68 18.63 12.86
N ILE A 116 -8.34 19.60 12.22
CA ILE A 116 -8.36 19.76 10.75
C ILE A 116 -7.35 20.78 10.22
N HIS A 117 -6.57 21.43 11.09
CA HIS A 117 -5.68 22.52 10.70
C HIS A 117 -4.70 22.13 9.59
N PHE A 118 -4.15 20.91 9.63
CA PHE A 118 -3.16 20.46 8.66
C PHE A 118 -3.69 20.38 7.22
N PHE A 119 -5.01 20.27 7.02
CA PHE A 119 -5.65 20.30 5.69
C PHE A 119 -5.67 21.70 5.08
N PHE A 120 -5.82 22.74 5.91
CA PHE A 120 -6.11 24.11 5.46
C PHE A 120 -4.95 25.07 5.64
N CYS A 121 -4.01 24.76 6.54
CA CYS A 121 -2.89 25.62 6.85
C CYS A 121 -2.03 25.87 5.61
N THR A 122 -1.75 27.14 5.33
CA THR A 122 -0.99 27.58 4.15
C THR A 122 0.42 26.99 4.09
N GLN A 123 1.02 26.73 5.25
CA GLN A 123 2.34 26.12 5.41
C GLN A 123 2.33 24.60 5.13
N THR A 124 1.21 23.90 5.41
CA THR A 124 1.13 22.42 5.32
C THR A 124 0.21 21.90 4.21
N LYS A 125 -0.64 22.74 3.61
CA LYS A 125 -1.71 22.35 2.66
C LYS A 125 -1.22 21.52 1.48
N ASN A 126 0.01 21.75 1.02
CA ASN A 126 0.57 21.05 -0.14
C ASN A 126 0.87 19.56 0.13
N LYS A 127 1.04 19.17 1.41
CA LYS A 127 1.29 17.78 1.80
C LYS A 127 -0.03 17.02 1.97
N ALA A 128 -1.00 17.62 2.65
CA ALA A 128 -2.32 17.01 2.85
C ALA A 128 -3.08 16.79 1.53
N LYS A 129 -3.04 17.76 0.60
CA LYS A 129 -3.76 17.66 -0.68
C LYS A 129 -3.35 16.48 -1.58
N ARG A 130 -2.10 15.99 -1.47
CA ARG A 130 -1.61 14.87 -2.29
C ARG A 130 -2.28 13.55 -1.91
N GLU A 131 -2.50 13.33 -0.61
CA GLU A 131 -3.07 12.09 -0.08
C GLU A 131 -4.61 12.06 -0.15
N VAL A 132 -5.26 13.22 -0.10
CA VAL A 132 -6.72 13.35 -0.08
C VAL A 132 -7.35 13.17 -1.48
N GLY A 133 -6.53 13.23 -2.54
CA GLY A 133 -6.96 13.06 -3.93
C GLY A 133 -7.95 14.14 -4.39
N LYS A 134 -8.78 13.83 -5.39
CA LYS A 134 -9.77 14.75 -5.99
C LYS A 134 -11.03 14.99 -5.13
N ARG A 135 -11.07 14.54 -3.87
CA ARG A 135 -12.26 14.66 -3.02
C ARG A 135 -12.57 16.13 -2.72
N ARG A 136 -13.85 16.47 -2.60
CA ARG A 136 -14.26 17.81 -2.13
C ARG A 136 -13.77 17.99 -0.69
N PRO A 137 -13.35 19.19 -0.27
CA PRO A 137 -12.74 19.41 1.06
C PRO A 137 -13.58 18.89 2.23
N ARG A 138 -14.91 19.01 2.17
CA ARG A 138 -15.82 18.53 3.23
C ARG A 138 -15.94 17.01 3.28
N GLU A 139 -16.16 16.36 2.12
CA GLU A 139 -16.23 14.90 1.99
C GLU A 139 -14.91 14.22 2.37
N ALA A 140 -13.78 14.90 2.12
CA ALA A 140 -12.48 14.47 2.57
C ALA A 140 -12.38 14.45 4.10
N ILE A 141 -12.85 15.51 4.77
CA ILE A 141 -12.79 15.64 6.23
C ILE A 141 -13.68 14.60 6.91
N ASP A 142 -14.94 14.47 6.48
CA ASP A 142 -15.88 13.49 7.06
C ASP A 142 -15.37 12.05 6.87
N TRP A 143 -14.76 11.76 5.72
CA TRP A 143 -14.13 10.45 5.50
C TRP A 143 -12.85 10.25 6.34
N LEU A 144 -12.01 11.27 6.49
CA LEU A 144 -10.71 11.16 7.16
C LEU A 144 -10.81 11.13 8.67
N LEU A 145 -11.76 11.87 9.22
CA LEU A 145 -12.02 11.90 10.66
C LEU A 145 -13.00 10.80 11.10
N GLY A 146 -13.70 10.20 10.15
CA GLY A 146 -14.88 9.38 10.41
C GLY A 146 -16.11 10.27 10.62
N THR A 147 -17.29 9.74 10.32
CA THR A 147 -18.55 10.35 10.76
C THR A 147 -18.56 10.40 12.29
N PRO A 148 -19.04 11.50 12.91
CA PRO A 148 -19.30 11.57 14.35
C PRO A 148 -20.16 10.41 14.84
#